data_AF-A0A2M9ZXF1-F1
#
_entry.id   AF-A0A2M9ZXF1-F1
#
_cell.length_a   1.000
_cell.length_b   1.000
_cell.length_c   1.000
_cell.angle_alpha   90.00
_cell.angle_beta   90.00
_cell.angle_gamma   90.00
#
_symmetry.space_group_name_H-M   'P 1'
#
loop_
_entity.id
_entity.type
_entity.pdbx_description
1 polymer ?
#
loop_
_entity_poly.entity_id
_entity_poly.type
_entity_poly.pdbx_seq_one_letter_code
_entity_poly.pdbx_strand_id
1 'polypeptide(L)'
;MKKTILATLILLATVFTGLSSVSAQSQACNQICDFYTNCVEGQKKLSAADKQKVGAGCLNTCRKNYSAVTSCYETHSGQCTAFNSCLMDSYKGKK
;
A
#
# COMPACT_ATOMS: atom_id res chain seq x y z
N MET A 1 39.40 -25.89 -10.72
CA MET A 1 38.55 -25.66 -9.53
C MET A 1 38.07 -24.20 -9.35
N LYS A 2 38.70 -23.18 -9.95
CA LYS A 2 38.29 -21.77 -9.77
C LYS A 2 37.09 -21.32 -10.65
N LYS A 3 36.88 -21.95 -11.81
CA LYS A 3 35.83 -21.55 -12.77
C LYS A 3 34.42 -21.99 -12.35
N THR A 4 34.30 -23.08 -11.60
CA THR A 4 33.01 -23.61 -11.14
C THR A 4 32.40 -22.75 -10.02
N ILE A 5 33.23 -22.14 -9.17
CA ILE A 5 32.81 -21.30 -8.04
C ILE A 5 32.17 -19.99 -8.53
N LEU A 6 32.72 -19.41 -9.61
CA LEU A 6 32.17 -18.20 -10.24
C LEU A 6 30.80 -18.44 -10.86
N ALA A 7 30.57 -19.61 -11.45
CA ALA A 7 29.27 -19.96 -12.04
C ALA A 7 28.17 -20.15 -10.98
N THR A 8 28.50 -20.67 -9.80
CA THR A 8 27.54 -20.84 -8.69
C THR A 8 27.16 -19.51 -8.04
N LEU A 9 28.11 -18.56 -7.91
CA LEU A 9 27.86 -17.23 -7.36
C LEU A 9 26.92 -16.38 -8.23
N ILE A 10 27.03 -16.50 -9.56
CA ILE A 10 26.18 -15.75 -10.50
C ILE A 10 24.73 -16.27 -10.49
N LEU A 11 24.53 -17.58 -10.26
CA LEU A 11 23.20 -18.19 -10.20
C LEU A 11 22.43 -17.89 -8.90
N LEU A 12 23.14 -17.55 -7.82
CA LEU A 12 22.53 -17.17 -6.52
C LEU A 12 22.08 -15.70 -6.46
N ALA A 13 22.62 -14.83 -7.32
CA ALA A 13 22.29 -13.41 -7.32
C ALA A 13 20.98 -13.08 -8.05
N THR A 14 20.52 -13.93 -8.98
CA THR A 14 19.34 -13.65 -9.83
C THR A 14 18.01 -14.04 -9.19
N VAL A 15 18.01 -14.74 -8.04
CA VAL A 15 16.78 -15.21 -7.38
C VAL A 15 16.21 -14.22 -6.36
N PHE A 16 16.95 -13.16 -5.99
CA PHE A 16 16.58 -12.26 -4.89
C PHE A 16 15.85 -10.97 -5.32
N THR A 17 15.71 -10.68 -6.61
CA THR A 17 15.18 -9.39 -7.06
C THR A 17 13.67 -9.38 -7.32
N GLY A 18 12.96 -10.52 -7.17
CA GLY A 18 11.55 -10.64 -7.55
C GLY A 18 10.52 -10.65 -6.40
N LEU A 19 10.88 -11.08 -5.19
CA LEU A 19 9.88 -11.30 -4.10
C LEU A 19 9.65 -10.08 -3.19
N SER A 20 10.53 -9.08 -3.21
CA SER A 20 10.51 -7.97 -2.25
C SER A 20 9.44 -6.92 -2.52
N SER A 21 8.88 -6.89 -3.73
CA SER A 21 7.94 -5.85 -4.16
C SER A 21 6.53 -6.04 -3.59
N VAL A 22 6.05 -7.29 -3.51
CA VAL A 22 4.68 -7.60 -3.04
C VAL A 22 4.55 -7.48 -1.52
N SER A 23 5.59 -7.85 -0.78
CA SER A 23 5.61 -7.72 0.69
C SER A 23 5.66 -6.25 1.11
N ALA A 24 6.51 -5.44 0.47
CA ALA A 24 6.59 -4.00 0.71
C ALA A 24 5.26 -3.28 0.37
N GLN A 25 4.63 -3.65 -0.75
CA GLN A 25 3.32 -3.11 -1.14
C GLN A 25 2.23 -3.44 -0.11
N SER A 26 2.21 -4.67 0.40
CA SER A 26 1.23 -5.06 1.43
C SER A 26 1.44 -4.31 2.74
N GLN A 27 2.68 -4.09 3.16
CA GLN A 27 2.98 -3.36 4.39
C GLN A 27 2.59 -1.89 4.30
N ALA A 28 2.93 -1.22 3.19
CA ALA A 28 2.52 0.16 2.95
C ALA A 28 0.98 0.29 2.89
N CYS A 29 0.30 -0.61 2.18
CA CYS A 29 -1.17 -0.60 2.15
C CYS A 29 -1.81 -0.81 3.52
N ASN A 30 -1.24 -1.67 4.38
CA ASN A 30 -1.75 -1.83 5.75
C ASN A 30 -1.67 -0.51 6.53
N GLN A 31 -0.51 0.16 6.50
CA GLN A 31 -0.33 1.45 7.18
C GLN A 31 -1.30 2.53 6.67
N ILE A 32 -1.46 2.64 5.35
CA ILE A 32 -2.37 3.61 4.74
C ILE A 32 -3.83 3.30 5.12
N CYS A 33 -4.21 2.02 5.16
CA CYS A 33 -5.57 1.62 5.47
C CYS A 33 -5.91 1.71 6.95
N ASP A 34 -4.94 1.53 7.84
CA ASP A 34 -5.10 1.84 9.26
C ASP A 34 -5.34 3.34 9.46
N PHE A 35 -4.55 4.19 8.80
CA PHE A 35 -4.77 5.64 8.80
C PHE A 35 -6.15 6.02 8.26
N TYR A 36 -6.54 5.48 7.11
CA TYR A 36 -7.86 5.74 6.53
C TYR A 36 -9.00 5.30 7.46
N THR A 37 -8.90 4.12 8.06
CA THR A 37 -9.93 3.63 8.99
C THR A 37 -10.04 4.55 10.20
N ASN A 38 -8.93 5.00 10.77
CA ASN A 38 -8.92 5.99 11.86
C ASN A 38 -9.54 7.32 11.45
N CYS A 39 -9.30 7.79 10.22
CA CYS A 39 -9.94 8.98 9.68
C CYS A 39 -11.46 8.84 9.58
N VAL A 40 -11.95 7.68 9.13
CA VAL A 40 -13.39 7.39 9.07
C VAL A 40 -13.97 7.32 10.48
N GLU A 41 -13.28 6.69 11.43
CA GLU A 41 -13.71 6.61 12.82
C GLU A 41 -13.82 7.97 13.51
N GLY A 42 -12.90 8.90 13.22
CA GLY A 42 -12.93 10.26 13.72
C GLY A 42 -14.15 11.06 13.22
N GLN A 43 -14.74 10.68 12.09
CA GLN A 43 -15.93 11.30 11.52
C GLN A 43 -17.22 10.57 11.93
N LYS A 44 -17.16 9.24 12.02
CA LYS A 44 -18.30 8.39 12.38
C LYS A 44 -17.78 7.18 13.14
N LYS A 45 -18.25 7.00 14.38
CA LYS A 45 -17.93 5.83 15.19
C LYS A 45 -18.32 4.55 14.46
N LEU A 46 -17.34 3.70 14.13
CA LEU A 46 -17.55 2.44 13.41
C LEU A 46 -17.76 1.29 14.40
N SER A 47 -18.66 0.36 14.06
CA SER A 47 -18.71 -0.94 14.73
C SER A 47 -17.50 -1.79 14.32
N ALA A 48 -17.16 -2.82 15.09
CA ALA A 48 -16.05 -3.71 14.76
C ALA A 48 -16.20 -4.35 13.36
N ALA A 49 -17.43 -4.74 13.00
CA ALA A 49 -17.74 -5.30 11.69
C ALA A 49 -17.55 -4.27 10.55
N ASP A 50 -17.90 -3.00 10.80
CA ASP A 50 -17.69 -1.94 9.81
C ASP A 50 -16.22 -1.59 9.63
N LYS A 51 -15.43 -1.58 10.72
CA LYS A 51 -13.97 -1.40 10.62
C LYS A 51 -13.34 -2.46 9.73
N GLN A 52 -13.73 -3.73 9.91
CA GLN A 52 -13.22 -4.82 9.08
C GLN A 52 -13.58 -4.62 7.60
N LYS A 53 -14.82 -4.21 7.29
CA LYS A 53 -15.26 -3.94 5.92
C LYS A 53 -14.52 -2.74 5.30
N VAL A 54 -14.37 -1.65 6.06
CA VAL A 54 -13.65 -0.44 5.64
C VAL A 54 -12.18 -0.75 5.36
N GLY A 55 -11.50 -1.43 6.30
CA GLY A 55 -10.11 -1.85 6.14
C GLY A 55 -9.91 -2.77 4.94
N ALA A 56 -10.75 -3.80 4.78
CA ALA A 56 -10.68 -4.72 3.63
C ALA A 56 -10.92 -4.01 2.29
N GLY A 57 -11.90 -3.10 2.23
CA GLY A 57 -12.19 -2.28 1.05
C GLY A 57 -11.03 -1.36 0.69
N CYS A 58 -10.40 -0.74 1.70
CA CYS A 58 -9.20 0.06 1.52
C CYS A 58 -8.04 -0.78 0.99
N LEU A 59 -7.75 -1.93 1.59
CA LEU A 59 -6.62 -2.78 1.18
C LEU A 59 -6.73 -3.21 -0.29
N ASN A 60 -7.92 -3.62 -0.72
CA ASN A 60 -8.17 -3.97 -2.12
C ASN A 60 -7.93 -2.78 -3.06
N THR A 61 -8.41 -1.60 -2.68
CA THR A 61 -8.25 -0.37 -3.47
C THR A 61 -6.80 0.08 -3.52
N CYS A 62 -6.09 0.03 -2.40
CA CYS A 62 -4.68 0.37 -2.29
C CYS A 62 -3.83 -0.53 -3.18
N ARG A 63 -4.02 -1.85 -3.16
CA ARG A 63 -3.28 -2.76 -4.03
C ARG A 63 -3.48 -2.46 -5.52
N LYS A 64 -4.73 -2.14 -5.92
CA LYS A 64 -5.07 -1.81 -7.32
C LYS A 64 -4.55 -0.45 -7.79
N ASN A 65 -4.40 0.50 -6.88
CA ASN A 65 -4.05 1.89 -7.19
C ASN A 65 -2.82 2.35 -6.40
N TYR A 66 -1.88 1.44 -6.14
CA TYR A 66 -0.84 1.61 -5.14
C TYR A 66 -0.05 2.91 -5.29
N SER A 67 0.42 3.23 -6.50
CA SER A 67 1.18 4.46 -6.74
C SER A 67 0.41 5.73 -6.34
N ALA A 68 -0.86 5.83 -6.74
CA ALA A 68 -1.70 6.99 -6.43
C ALA A 68 -2.03 7.08 -4.94
N VAL A 69 -2.39 5.94 -4.33
CA VAL A 69 -2.77 5.88 -2.91
C VAL A 69 -1.58 6.21 -2.01
N THR A 70 -0.40 5.64 -2.30
CA THR A 70 0.83 5.91 -1.56
C THR A 70 1.28 7.35 -1.74
N SER A 71 1.22 7.91 -2.95
CA SER A 71 1.57 9.32 -3.18
C SER A 71 0.66 10.29 -2.43
N CYS A 72 -0.66 10.05 -2.40
CA CYS A 72 -1.59 10.82 -1.58
C CYS A 72 -1.29 10.70 -0.09
N TYR A 73 -0.94 9.50 0.38
CA TYR A 73 -0.59 9.29 1.79
C TYR A 73 0.71 9.99 2.18
N GLU A 74 1.76 9.88 1.37
CA GLU A 74 3.05 10.53 1.64
C GLU A 74 2.93 12.05 1.69
N THR A 75 2.07 12.64 0.84
CA THR A 75 1.85 14.09 0.78
C THR A 75 0.97 14.59 1.93
N HIS A 76 0.04 13.77 2.41
CA HIS A 76 -1.02 14.18 3.35
C HIS A 76 -1.14 13.28 4.58
N SER A 77 -0.04 12.65 5.00
CA SER A 77 -0.02 11.78 6.17
C SER A 77 -0.46 12.56 7.41
N GLY A 78 -1.41 12.03 8.17
CA GLY A 78 -1.97 12.72 9.34
C GLY A 78 -3.07 13.73 9.03
N GLN A 79 -3.39 14.01 7.77
CA GLN A 79 -4.41 14.98 7.36
C GLN A 79 -5.57 14.29 6.64
N CYS A 80 -6.56 13.81 7.40
CA CYS A 80 -7.68 13.01 6.88
C CYS A 80 -8.41 13.66 5.69
N THR A 81 -8.75 14.95 5.80
CA THR A 81 -9.47 15.67 4.74
C THR A 81 -8.63 15.79 3.48
N ALA A 82 -7.36 16.21 3.60
CA ALA A 82 -6.48 16.39 2.45
C ALA A 82 -6.17 15.05 1.76
N PHE A 83 -5.91 13.99 2.54
CA PHE A 83 -5.74 12.65 2.03
C PHE A 83 -6.97 12.16 1.24
N ASN A 84 -8.17 12.31 1.81
CA ASN A 84 -9.39 11.85 1.15
C ASN A 84 -9.69 12.65 -0.13
N SER A 85 -9.47 13.97 -0.12
CA SER A 85 -9.58 14.79 -1.33
C SER A 85 -8.62 14.33 -2.42
N CYS A 86 -7.35 14.10 -2.07
CA CYS A 86 -6.34 13.60 -3.02
C CYS A 86 -6.75 12.25 -3.64
N LEU A 87 -7.29 11.32 -2.85
CA LEU A 87 -7.79 10.04 -3.36
C LEU A 87 -8.95 10.24 -4.34
N MET A 88 -9.92 11.07 -3.99
CA MET A 88 -11.09 11.34 -4.84
C MET A 88 -10.68 11.96 -6.18
N ASP A 89 -9.74 12.91 -6.16
CA ASP A 89 -9.24 13.53 -7.39
C ASP A 89 -8.44 12.54 -8.24
N SER A 90 -7.62 11.70 -7.59
CA SER A 90 -6.89 10.61 -8.26
C SER A 90 -7.81 9.60 -8.95
N TYR A 91 -9.01 9.37 -8.42
CA TYR A 91 -10.00 8.47 -9.03
C TYR A 91 -10.85 9.15 -10.12
N LYS A 92 -11.16 10.44 -9.97
CA LYS A 92 -11.89 11.21 -10.98
C LYS A 92 -11.07 11.41 -12.26
N GLY A 93 -9.75 11.53 -12.15
CA GLY A 93 -8.83 11.68 -13.28
C GLY A 93 -8.60 10.42 -14.13
N LYS A 94 -9.20 9.28 -13.77
CA LYS A 94 -9.11 8.01 -14.53
C LYS A 94 -10.34 7.72 -15.41
N LYS A 95 -11.20 8.71 -15.66
CA LYS A 95 -12.29 8.61 -16.65
C LYS A 95 -11.81 8.98 -18.05
#